data_AF-A0A3P7ISS1-F1
#
_entry.id   AF-A0A3P7ISS1-F1
#
_cell.length_a   1.000
_cell.length_b   1.000
_cell.length_c   1.000
_cell.angle_alpha   90.00
_cell.angle_beta   90.00
_cell.angle_gamma   90.00
#
_symmetry.space_group_name_H-M   'P 1'
#
loop_
_entity.id
_entity.type
_entity.pdbx_description
1 polymer ?
#
loop_
_entity_poly.entity_id
_entity_poly.type
_entity_poly.pdbx_seq_one_letter_code
_entity_poly.pdbx_strand_id
1 'polypeptide(L)'
;MCTASIYQRFYTPRLETACGKFYSSEWNLERHRRESCPVKGKSSPAPKEPVENVANDEASVQVGHTLFLLSRSALSRASAYFAQLFAMHDPAKGELRLELDPSHFQSLLDVYNNPNNLSQYNIDAVVVLANRLKFSTVFDSCERYIAEQLPQISVMHAIRLAEQL
;
A
#
# COMPACT_ATOMS: atom_id res chain seq x y z
N MET A 1 28.33 12.12 -18.91
CA MET A 1 27.78 12.30 -17.55
C MET A 1 26.28 12.12 -17.66
N CYS A 2 25.82 10.87 -17.67
CA CYS A 2 25.28 10.12 -16.52
C CYS A 2 23.74 10.19 -16.47
N THR A 3 23.14 9.11 -17.00
CA THR A 3 21.90 8.44 -16.58
C THR A 3 20.61 9.26 -16.48
N ALA A 4 19.84 9.28 -17.57
CA ALA A 4 18.38 9.31 -17.52
C ALA A 4 17.86 8.06 -18.24
N SER A 5 17.49 7.04 -17.48
CA SER A 5 16.83 5.85 -18.01
C SER A 5 15.68 5.47 -17.11
N ILE A 6 14.52 5.34 -17.75
CA ILE A 6 13.33 4.60 -17.31
C ILE A 6 12.40 5.39 -16.38
N TYR A 7 11.69 6.35 -16.98
CA TYR A 7 10.37 6.78 -16.52
C TYR A 7 9.40 6.78 -17.70
N GLN A 8 9.05 5.59 -18.20
CA GLN A 8 7.83 5.42 -18.99
C GLN A 8 7.51 3.93 -19.16
N ARG A 9 6.68 3.39 -18.26
CA ARG A 9 5.79 2.30 -18.64
C ARG A 9 4.40 2.60 -18.09
N PHE A 10 3.58 3.02 -19.04
CA PHE A 10 2.18 3.35 -18.89
C PHE A 10 1.40 2.28 -18.11
N TYR A 11 0.78 2.75 -17.03
CA TYR A 11 -0.36 2.14 -16.37
C TYR A 11 -1.47 1.94 -17.43
N THR A 12 -1.90 0.71 -17.67
CA THR A 12 -3.18 0.43 -18.34
C THR A 12 -4.01 -0.40 -17.35
N PRO A 13 -5.21 0.06 -16.94
CA PRO A 13 -6.07 -0.73 -16.07
C PRO A 13 -6.68 -1.87 -16.89
N ARG A 14 -6.14 -3.09 -16.74
CA ARG A 14 -6.79 -4.31 -17.23
C ARG A 14 -7.69 -4.84 -16.13
N LEU A 15 -8.98 -4.93 -16.41
CA LEU A 15 -9.95 -5.52 -15.49
C LEU A 15 -9.94 -7.03 -15.67
N GLU A 16 -9.67 -7.75 -14.58
CA GLU A 16 -9.54 -9.21 -14.56
C GLU A 16 -10.88 -9.87 -14.22
N THR A 17 -11.17 -10.99 -14.88
CA THR A 17 -12.35 -11.83 -14.60
C THR A 17 -11.95 -13.13 -13.93
N ALA A 18 -12.87 -13.73 -13.18
CA ALA A 18 -12.71 -15.06 -12.60
C ALA A 18 -12.44 -16.19 -13.64
N CYS A 19 -12.58 -15.93 -14.96
CA CYS A 19 -12.22 -16.88 -16.01
C CYS A 19 -10.81 -16.65 -16.61
N GLY A 20 -10.04 -15.70 -16.08
CA GLY A 20 -8.65 -15.43 -16.47
C GLY A 20 -8.47 -14.72 -17.82
N LYS A 21 -9.54 -14.13 -18.38
CA LYS A 21 -9.47 -13.34 -19.62
C LYS A 21 -9.37 -11.85 -19.32
N PHE A 22 -8.42 -11.19 -19.98
CA PHE A 22 -8.16 -9.76 -19.83
C PHE A 22 -8.86 -8.94 -20.91
N TYR A 23 -9.62 -7.94 -20.49
CA TYR A 23 -10.34 -7.04 -21.40
C TYR A 23 -9.80 -5.62 -21.28
N SER A 24 -9.70 -4.96 -22.44
CA SER A 24 -9.19 -3.59 -22.57
C SER A 24 -10.23 -2.53 -22.22
N SER A 25 -11.49 -2.89 -22.00
CA SER A 25 -12.57 -1.98 -21.61
C SER A 25 -13.66 -2.68 -20.80
N GLU A 26 -14.33 -1.93 -19.93
CA GLU A 26 -15.48 -2.40 -19.12
C GLU A 26 -16.64 -2.90 -19.99
N TRP A 27 -16.84 -2.30 -21.16
CA TRP A 27 -17.88 -2.73 -22.08
C TRP A 27 -17.62 -4.14 -22.63
N ASN A 28 -16.37 -4.47 -22.96
CA ASN A 28 -15.99 -5.81 -23.42
C ASN A 28 -16.07 -6.84 -22.28
N LEU A 29 -15.74 -6.43 -21.05
CA LEU A 29 -15.86 -7.22 -19.84
C LEU A 29 -17.33 -7.60 -19.57
N GLU A 30 -18.24 -6.63 -19.60
CA GLU A 30 -19.65 -6.86 -19.30
C GLU A 30 -20.33 -7.72 -20.38
N ARG A 31 -19.99 -7.53 -21.66
CA ARG A 31 -20.46 -8.39 -22.75
C ARG A 31 -19.97 -9.83 -22.57
N HIS A 32 -18.72 -10.04 -22.16
CA HIS A 32 -18.20 -11.38 -21.88
C HIS A 32 -18.96 -12.04 -20.72
N ARG A 33 -19.22 -11.30 -19.63
CA ARG A 33 -20.01 -11.77 -18.48
C ARG A 33 -21.44 -12.15 -18.88
N ARG A 34 -22.03 -11.42 -19.83
CA ARG A 34 -23.41 -11.61 -20.26
C ARG A 34 -23.59 -12.73 -21.28
N GLU A 35 -22.67 -12.87 -22.25
CA GLU A 35 -22.88 -13.69 -23.44
C GLU A 35 -21.90 -14.88 -23.60
N SER A 36 -20.70 -14.81 -23.02
CA SER A 36 -19.60 -15.73 -23.40
C SER A 36 -18.85 -16.38 -22.23
N CYS A 37 -19.28 -16.12 -20.98
CA CYS A 37 -18.63 -16.66 -19.79
C CYS A 37 -19.04 -18.14 -19.58
N PRO A 38 -18.11 -19.11 -19.66
CA PRO A 38 -18.43 -20.55 -19.55
C PRO A 38 -18.98 -20.98 -18.18
N VAL A 39 -18.90 -20.09 -17.18
CA VAL A 39 -19.16 -20.38 -15.76
C VAL A 39 -20.67 -20.28 -15.41
N LYS A 40 -21.52 -19.78 -16.31
CA LYS A 40 -22.93 -19.45 -16.00
C LYS A 40 -23.90 -20.66 -15.97
N GLY A 41 -23.41 -21.86 -15.65
CA GLY A 41 -24.14 -23.10 -15.91
C GLY A 41 -24.17 -24.15 -14.81
N LYS A 42 -23.90 -23.83 -13.53
CA LYS A 42 -24.15 -24.81 -12.44
C LYS A 42 -24.85 -24.16 -11.26
N SER A 43 -26.15 -24.44 -11.18
CA SER A 43 -27.01 -24.37 -10.01
C SER A 43 -26.38 -25.07 -8.80
N SER A 44 -26.70 -24.56 -7.61
CA SER A 44 -26.23 -25.01 -6.30
C SER A 44 -26.22 -26.53 -6.09
N PRO A 45 -25.34 -27.02 -5.21
CA PRO A 45 -25.79 -27.97 -4.21
C PRO A 45 -25.45 -27.53 -2.78
N ALA A 46 -26.28 -28.03 -1.87
CA ALA A 46 -26.33 -27.86 -0.42
C ALA A 46 -24.98 -28.09 0.32
N PRO A 47 -24.89 -27.68 1.60
CA PRO A 47 -23.63 -27.52 2.33
C PRO A 47 -22.91 -28.86 2.49
N LYS A 48 -21.76 -29.00 1.84
CA LYS A 48 -20.71 -29.92 2.26
C LYS A 48 -19.60 -29.07 2.83
N GLU A 49 -19.21 -29.46 4.03
CA GLU A 49 -18.28 -28.80 4.93
C GLU A 49 -17.09 -28.15 4.18
N PRO A 50 -16.73 -26.90 4.51
CA PRO A 50 -15.70 -26.19 3.79
C PRO A 50 -14.34 -26.77 4.15
N VAL A 51 -13.81 -27.61 3.27
CA VAL A 51 -12.36 -27.85 3.19
C VAL A 51 -11.75 -26.74 2.36
N GLU A 52 -11.92 -25.50 2.83
CA GLU A 52 -11.18 -24.37 2.31
C GLU A 52 -9.85 -24.32 3.08
N ASN A 53 -8.75 -24.63 2.41
CA ASN A 53 -7.46 -24.06 2.78
C ASN A 53 -7.56 -22.53 2.56
N VAL A 54 -8.28 -21.84 3.45
CA VAL A 54 -8.15 -20.41 3.63
C VAL A 54 -6.77 -20.24 4.24
N ALA A 55 -5.76 -20.00 3.38
CA ALA A 55 -4.47 -19.55 3.85
C ALA A 55 -4.73 -18.36 4.76
N ASN A 56 -4.39 -18.53 6.04
CA ASN A 56 -4.63 -17.56 7.09
C ASN A 56 -3.96 -16.24 6.69
N ASP A 57 -4.72 -15.30 6.12
CA ASP A 57 -4.21 -14.01 5.61
C ASP A 57 -3.98 -13.02 6.77
N GLU A 58 -4.18 -13.45 8.00
CA GLU A 58 -3.93 -12.67 9.20
C GLU A 58 -2.44 -12.75 9.58
N ALA A 59 -1.84 -11.60 9.86
CA ALA A 59 -0.49 -11.44 10.36
C ALA A 59 -0.50 -10.67 11.68
N SER A 60 0.08 -11.29 12.70
CA SER A 60 0.34 -10.66 13.99
C SER A 60 1.72 -9.98 13.96
N VAL A 61 1.72 -8.66 14.00
CA VAL A 61 2.93 -7.82 14.02
C VAL A 61 3.00 -7.12 15.37
N GLN A 62 3.98 -7.49 16.19
CA GLN A 62 4.26 -6.83 17.44
C GLN A 62 5.17 -5.62 17.18
N VAL A 63 4.68 -4.42 17.49
CA VAL A 63 5.43 -3.17 17.40
C VAL A 63 5.61 -2.63 18.81
N GLY A 64 6.84 -2.62 19.31
CA GLY A 64 7.11 -2.32 20.72
C GLY A 64 6.33 -3.24 21.66
N HIS A 65 5.41 -2.65 22.44
CA HIS A 65 4.53 -3.36 23.38
C HIS A 65 3.10 -3.58 22.87
N THR A 66 2.82 -3.20 21.61
CA THR A 66 1.49 -3.28 21.02
C THR A 66 1.44 -4.33 19.93
N LEU A 67 0.39 -5.16 19.93
CA LEU A 67 0.16 -6.16 18.90
C LEU A 67 -0.83 -5.63 17.85
N PHE A 68 -0.45 -5.71 16.59
CA PHE A 68 -1.27 -5.35 15.44
C PHE A 68 -1.69 -6.61 14.68
N LEU A 69 -2.99 -6.78 14.47
CA LEU A 69 -3.56 -7.83 13.62
C LEU A 69 -3.90 -7.20 12.27
N LEU A 70 -3.16 -7.59 11.24
CA LEU A 70 -3.23 -6.98 9.91
C LEU A 70 -3.32 -8.05 8.83
N SER A 71 -3.78 -7.70 7.63
CA SER A 71 -3.72 -8.62 6.49
C SER A 71 -2.29 -8.71 5.95
N ARG A 72 -1.74 -9.94 5.92
CA ARG A 72 -0.42 -10.25 5.37
C ARG A 72 -0.34 -9.85 3.90
N SER A 73 -1.37 -10.19 3.12
CA SER A 73 -1.43 -9.85 1.71
C SER A 73 -1.53 -8.34 1.48
N ALA A 74 -2.36 -7.63 2.25
CA ALA A 74 -2.48 -6.17 2.16
C ALA A 74 -1.16 -5.48 2.48
N LEU A 75 -0.53 -5.87 3.59
CA LEU A 75 0.72 -5.27 4.04
C LEU A 75 1.88 -5.57 3.08
N SER A 76 1.92 -6.76 2.47
CA SER A 76 2.89 -7.11 1.42
C SER A 76 2.72 -6.30 0.14
N ARG A 77 1.48 -6.00 -0.26
CA ARG A 77 1.20 -5.14 -1.42
C ARG A 77 1.55 -3.68 -1.13
N ALA A 78 1.30 -3.23 0.09
CA ALA A 78 1.58 -1.88 0.54
C ALA A 78 3.08 -1.59 0.69
N SER A 79 3.86 -2.60 1.06
CA SER A 79 5.25 -2.46 1.44
C SER A 79 6.12 -3.61 0.93
N ALA A 80 7.12 -3.25 0.14
CA ALA A 80 8.14 -4.20 -0.31
C ALA A 80 8.95 -4.80 0.85
N TYR A 81 9.15 -4.02 1.92
CA TYR A 81 9.83 -4.49 3.14
C TYR A 81 9.04 -5.64 3.77
N PHE A 82 7.73 -5.46 3.97
CA PHE A 82 6.89 -6.51 4.54
C PHE A 82 6.74 -7.71 3.61
N ALA A 83 6.64 -7.51 2.28
CA ALA A 83 6.64 -8.61 1.32
C ALA A 83 7.87 -9.51 1.47
N GLN A 84 9.07 -8.91 1.54
CA GLN A 84 10.31 -9.65 1.74
C GLN A 84 10.39 -10.27 3.14
N LEU A 85 10.02 -9.51 4.17
CA LEU A 85 10.06 -9.97 5.55
C LEU A 85 9.17 -11.19 5.75
N PHE A 86 7.95 -11.15 5.24
CA PHE A 86 7.03 -12.27 5.27
C PHE A 86 7.52 -13.47 4.46
N ALA A 87 8.13 -13.26 3.29
CA ALA A 87 8.69 -14.35 2.50
C ALA A 87 9.82 -15.10 3.25
N MET A 88 10.59 -14.40 4.09
CA MET A 88 11.67 -14.99 4.89
C MET A 88 11.22 -15.47 6.27
N HIS A 89 10.10 -14.95 6.77
CA HIS A 89 9.60 -15.23 8.11
C HIS A 89 8.85 -16.56 8.15
N ASP A 90 9.34 -17.46 9.00
CA ASP A 90 8.70 -18.72 9.32
C ASP A 90 7.57 -18.51 10.36
N PRO A 91 6.29 -18.76 10.04
CA PRO A 91 5.18 -18.59 10.97
C PRO A 91 5.32 -19.42 12.26
N ALA A 92 6.07 -20.53 12.22
CA ALA A 92 6.30 -21.38 13.38
C ALA A 92 7.21 -20.73 14.43
N LYS A 93 7.94 -19.66 14.08
CA LYS A 93 8.83 -18.92 14.99
C LYS A 93 8.12 -17.87 15.84
N GLY A 94 6.80 -17.73 15.69
CA GLY A 94 5.97 -16.82 16.47
C GLY A 94 5.64 -15.51 15.75
N GLU A 95 5.32 -14.49 16.53
CA GLU A 95 4.91 -13.17 16.03
C GLU A 95 6.09 -12.35 15.49
N LEU A 96 5.82 -11.56 14.46
CA LEU A 96 6.83 -10.69 13.86
C LEU A 96 7.05 -9.47 14.76
N ARG A 97 8.27 -9.28 15.26
CA ARG A 97 8.62 -8.15 16.14
C ARG A 97 9.32 -7.03 15.38
N LEU A 98 8.85 -5.79 15.56
CA LEU A 98 9.44 -4.58 15.04
C LEU A 98 9.78 -3.61 16.19
N GLU A 99 11.03 -3.18 16.24
CA GLU A 99 11.49 -2.13 17.14
C GLU A 99 11.15 -0.76 16.55
N LEU A 100 9.93 -0.32 16.85
CA LEU A 100 9.30 0.89 16.35
C LEU A 100 8.36 1.47 17.40
N ASP A 101 8.11 2.77 17.31
CA ASP A 101 7.07 3.42 18.11
C ASP A 101 5.67 2.98 17.61
N PRO A 102 4.80 2.44 18.48
CA PRO A 102 3.47 1.97 18.08
C PRO A 102 2.57 3.08 17.52
N SER A 103 2.68 4.30 18.08
CA SER A 103 1.84 5.44 17.71
C SER A 103 2.21 5.96 16.32
N HIS A 104 3.51 5.99 16.02
CA HIS A 104 4.00 6.35 14.70
C HIS A 104 3.62 5.29 13.66
N PHE A 105 3.68 4.00 14.01
CA PHE A 105 3.26 2.92 13.12
C PHE A 105 1.75 2.96 12.85
N GLN A 106 0.92 3.20 13.87
CA GLN A 106 -0.51 3.42 13.67
C GLN A 106 -0.78 4.61 12.75
N SER A 107 -0.09 5.75 12.97
CA SER A 107 -0.23 6.94 12.12
C SER A 107 0.11 6.66 10.65
N LEU A 108 1.14 5.85 10.41
CA LEU A 108 1.48 5.39 9.05
C LEU A 108 0.34 4.59 8.42
N LEU A 109 -0.26 3.65 9.16
CA LEU A 109 -1.39 2.85 8.67
C LEU A 109 -2.62 3.70 8.41
N ASP A 110 -2.91 4.66 9.28
CA ASP A 110 -4.03 5.59 9.13
C ASP A 110 -3.88 6.45 7.87
N VAL A 111 -2.66 6.91 7.57
CA VAL A 111 -2.35 7.65 6.33
C VAL A 111 -2.41 6.73 5.11
N TYR A 112 -1.93 5.49 5.22
CA TYR A 112 -2.04 4.50 4.14
C TYR A 112 -3.50 4.27 3.74
N ASN A 113 -4.39 4.17 4.72
CA ASN A 113 -5.82 3.99 4.49
C ASN A 113 -6.51 5.27 3.98
N ASN A 114 -6.09 6.43 4.47
CA ASN A 114 -6.62 7.73 4.06
C ASN A 114 -5.52 8.80 4.07
N PRO A 115 -5.03 9.22 2.88
CA PRO A 115 -3.99 10.24 2.78
C PRO A 115 -4.32 11.59 3.44
N ASN A 116 -5.61 11.90 3.65
CA ASN A 116 -6.04 13.12 4.33
C ASN A 116 -5.72 13.14 5.83
N ASN A 117 -5.30 12.01 6.41
CA ASN A 117 -4.84 11.94 7.80
C ASN A 117 -3.43 12.54 7.99
N LEU A 118 -2.73 12.94 6.91
CA LEU A 118 -1.47 13.67 7.01
C LEU A 118 -1.67 15.08 7.56
N SER A 119 -0.82 15.47 8.49
CA SER A 119 -0.84 16.77 9.14
C SER A 119 0.58 17.23 9.52
N GLN A 120 0.73 18.51 9.82
CA GLN A 120 1.99 19.08 10.32
C GLN A 120 2.51 18.42 11.60
N TYR A 121 1.67 17.70 12.35
CA TYR A 121 2.06 17.05 13.60
C TYR A 121 2.60 15.62 13.42
N ASN A 122 2.18 14.93 12.35
CA ASN A 122 2.56 13.54 12.11
C ASN A 122 3.48 13.34 10.90
N ILE A 123 3.63 14.36 10.04
CA ILE A 123 4.39 14.28 8.79
C ILE A 123 5.82 13.78 9.01
N ASP A 124 6.53 14.30 10.03
CA ASP A 124 7.92 13.93 10.30
C ASP A 124 8.07 12.45 10.68
N ALA A 125 7.15 11.93 11.50
CA ALA A 125 7.14 10.53 11.90
C ALA A 125 6.74 9.62 10.72
N VAL A 126 5.69 10.00 9.99
CA VAL A 126 5.13 9.19 8.89
C VAL A 126 6.11 9.12 7.72
N VAL A 127 6.77 10.21 7.33
CA VAL A 127 7.73 10.20 6.20
C VAL A 127 8.94 9.32 6.50
N VAL A 128 9.47 9.38 7.73
CA VAL A 128 10.59 8.54 8.18
C VAL A 128 10.21 7.06 8.15
N LEU A 129 9.04 6.72 8.70
CA LEU A 129 8.58 5.33 8.69
C LEU A 129 8.21 4.82 7.30
N ALA A 130 7.57 5.63 6.47
CA ALA A 130 7.22 5.26 5.09
C ALA A 130 8.47 4.93 4.29
N ASN A 131 9.55 5.71 4.43
CA ASN A 131 10.82 5.41 3.79
C ASN A 131 11.49 4.17 4.39
N ARG A 132 11.49 4.01 5.73
CA ARG A 132 12.13 2.88 6.41
C ARG A 132 11.44 1.55 6.05
N LEU A 133 10.12 1.53 6.12
CA LEU A 133 9.28 0.37 5.85
C LEU A 133 8.84 0.27 4.38
N LYS A 134 9.35 1.13 3.50
CA LYS A 134 9.11 1.07 2.05
C LYS A 134 7.63 1.09 1.65
N PHE A 135 6.84 1.95 2.27
CA PHE A 135 5.49 2.32 1.82
C PHE A 135 5.58 3.46 0.81
N SER A 136 5.79 3.13 -0.46
CA SER A 136 5.98 4.11 -1.53
C SER A 136 4.80 5.07 -1.67
N THR A 137 3.55 4.57 -1.66
CA THR A 137 2.36 5.42 -1.83
C THR A 137 2.19 6.45 -0.71
N VAL A 138 2.55 6.08 0.53
CA VAL A 138 2.52 6.98 1.68
C VAL A 138 3.66 7.98 1.60
N PHE A 139 4.85 7.52 1.22
CA PHE A 139 6.01 8.38 1.03
C PHE A 139 5.75 9.47 -0.02
N ASP A 140 5.21 9.08 -1.18
CA ASP A 140 4.83 10.03 -2.24
C ASP A 140 3.77 11.04 -1.76
N SER A 141 2.87 10.60 -0.87
CA SER A 141 1.87 11.49 -0.27
C SER A 141 2.49 12.47 0.72
N CYS A 142 3.52 12.06 1.46
CA CYS A 142 4.29 12.94 2.33
C CYS A 142 5.06 13.98 1.51
N GLU A 143 5.74 13.56 0.43
CA GLU A 143 6.48 14.49 -0.44
C GLU A 143 5.56 15.55 -1.04
N ARG A 144 4.39 15.14 -1.54
CA ARG A 144 3.38 16.07 -2.06
C ARG A 144 2.87 17.03 -0.98
N TYR A 145 2.56 16.53 0.22
CA TYR A 145 2.14 17.39 1.33
C TYR A 145 3.20 18.44 1.66
N ILE A 146 4.47 18.04 1.76
CA ILE A 146 5.58 18.97 2.03
C ILE A 146 5.72 19.99 0.89
N ALA A 147 5.70 19.55 -0.35
CA ALA A 147 5.79 20.42 -1.52
C ALA A 147 4.65 21.46 -1.59
N GLU A 148 3.45 21.09 -1.16
CA GLU A 148 2.28 21.97 -1.08
C GLU A 148 2.34 22.98 0.08
N GLN A 149 3.14 22.72 1.13
CA GLN A 149 3.35 23.64 2.25
C GLN A 149 4.49 24.66 1.98
N LEU A 150 5.45 24.31 1.11
CA LEU A 150 6.54 25.20 0.70
C LEU A 150 6.14 26.54 0.02
N PRO A 151 4.95 26.74 -0.57
CA PRO A 151 4.55 28.03 -1.15
C PRO A 151 4.19 29.13 -0.13
N GLN A 152 4.04 28.83 1.17
CA GLN A 152 3.60 29.83 2.17
C GLN A 152 4.75 30.63 2.78
N ILE A 153 5.97 30.09 2.79
CA ILE A 153 7.19 30.87 3.02
C ILE A 153 7.79 31.09 1.65
N SER A 154 7.32 32.15 0.99
CA SER A 154 7.81 32.58 -0.31
C SER A 154 9.31 32.31 -0.41
N VAL A 155 9.71 31.45 -1.35
CA VAL A 155 11.13 31.19 -1.66
C VAL A 155 11.87 32.52 -1.87
N MET A 156 11.15 33.54 -2.35
CA MET A 156 11.62 34.92 -2.47
C MET A 156 11.94 35.58 -1.11
N HIS A 157 11.18 35.29 -0.05
CA HIS A 157 11.44 35.78 1.32
C HIS A 157 12.70 35.11 1.91
N ALA A 158 12.87 33.80 1.70
CA ALA A 158 14.07 33.09 2.13
C ALA A 158 15.33 33.57 1.38
N ILE A 159 15.23 33.83 0.07
CA ILE A 159 16.32 34.42 -0.74
C ILE A 159 16.64 35.85 -0.26
N ARG A 160 15.64 36.71 -0.07
CA ARG A 160 15.86 38.09 0.41
C ARG A 160 16.53 38.15 1.78
N LEU A 161 16.23 37.21 2.68
CA LEU A 161 16.88 37.13 3.99
C LEU A 161 18.33 36.66 3.88
N ALA A 162 18.62 35.73 2.97
CA ALA A 162 19.99 35.24 2.74
C ALA A 162 20.90 36.29 2.09
N GLU A 163 20.36 37.22 1.29
CA GLU A 163 21.11 38.32 0.66
C GLU A 163 21.43 39.48 1.63
N GLN A 164 20.85 39.49 2.84
CA GLN A 164 21.10 40.50 3.86
C GLN A 164 22.18 40.10 4.88
N LEU A 165 22.79 38.92 4.72
CA LEU A 165 23.94 38.43 5.49
C LEU A 165 25.24 38.56 4.69
#